data_AF-A0AAW2I315-F1
#
_entry.id   AF-A0AAW2I315-F1
#
_cell.length_a   1.000
_cell.length_b   1.000
_cell.length_c   1.000
_cell.angle_alpha   90.00
_cell.angle_beta   90.00
_cell.angle_gamma   90.00
#
_symmetry.space_group_name_H-M   'P 1'
#
loop_
_entity.id
_entity.type
_entity.pdbx_description
1 polymer ?
#
loop_
_entity_poly.entity_id
_entity_poly.type
_entity_poly.pdbx_seq_one_letter_code
_entity_poly.pdbx_strand_id
1 'polypeptide(L)'
;MGQRETGRVFKKSSPNNKLTLYLSSRDLSISDNKIDHLQGVVYVDPEYLEDKKVYGQVTLTFRYGREDEEVMGLKFCNEAVMCLAQLYPAHEKSTPETPTPLQLEFYPRG
;
A
#
# COMPACT_ATOMS: atom_id res chain seq x y z
N MET A 1 22.01 -13.87 18.90
CA MET A 1 21.12 -12.83 19.48
C MET A 1 21.06 -11.70 18.46
N GLY A 2 20.20 -11.84 17.44
CA GLY A 2 20.17 -10.91 16.31
C GLY A 2 19.43 -9.64 16.69
N GLN A 3 20.09 -8.49 16.54
CA GLN A 3 19.44 -7.19 16.64
C GLN A 3 18.26 -7.15 15.68
N ARG A 4 17.05 -6.89 16.18
CA ARG A 4 15.91 -6.54 15.35
C ARG A 4 16.19 -5.14 14.81
N GLU A 5 16.77 -5.04 13.63
CA GLU A 5 16.78 -3.78 12.90
C GLU A 5 15.31 -3.45 12.60
N THR A 6 14.76 -2.46 13.28
CA THR A 6 13.51 -1.84 12.88
C THR A 6 13.81 -1.10 11.58
N GLY A 7 13.64 -1.81 10.46
CA GLY A 7 13.91 -1.31 9.12
C GLY A 7 13.22 0.03 8.89
N ARG A 8 13.82 0.87 8.06
CA ARG A 8 13.25 2.16 7.66
C ARG A 8 11.83 1.95 7.12
N VAL A 9 10.83 2.52 7.78
CA VAL A 9 9.44 2.52 7.30
C VAL A 9 9.20 3.74 6.41
N PHE A 10 8.53 3.52 5.28
CA PHE A 10 8.10 4.58 4.38
C PHE A 10 6.65 4.94 4.68
N LYS A 11 6.33 6.24 4.75
CA LYS A 11 4.96 6.69 5.01
C LYS A 11 4.53 7.75 4.02
N LYS A 12 3.25 7.73 3.66
CA LYS A 12 2.60 8.78 2.88
C LYS A 12 1.20 9.05 3.43
N SER A 13 0.97 10.30 3.80
CA SER A 13 -0.34 10.77 4.28
C SER A 13 -1.13 11.40 3.15
N SER A 14 -2.44 11.22 3.21
CA SER A 14 -3.41 11.95 2.39
C SER A 14 -3.35 13.45 2.68
N PRO A 15 -3.74 14.34 1.75
CA PRO A 15 -3.67 15.80 1.94
C PRO A 15 -4.42 16.32 3.16
N ASN A 16 -5.51 15.65 3.57
CA ASN A 16 -6.29 16.01 4.75
C ASN A 16 -5.82 15.29 6.04
N ASN A 17 -4.73 14.52 5.96
CA ASN A 17 -4.15 13.72 7.04
C ASN A 17 -5.07 12.67 7.68
N LYS A 18 -6.20 12.33 7.04
CA LYS A 18 -7.16 11.35 7.59
C LYS A 18 -6.81 9.90 7.27
N LEU A 19 -5.96 9.68 6.29
CA LEU A 19 -5.43 8.37 5.89
C LEU A 19 -3.91 8.44 5.72
N THR A 20 -3.19 7.47 6.27
CA THR A 20 -1.74 7.33 6.10
C THR A 20 -1.39 5.89 5.74
N LEU A 21 -0.66 5.71 4.63
CA LEU A 21 -0.09 4.43 4.21
C LEU A 21 1.33 4.32 4.77
N TYR A 22 1.64 3.17 5.37
CA TYR A 22 2.96 2.76 5.79
C TYR A 22 3.40 1.53 5.00
N LEU A 23 4.62 1.53 4.47
CA LEU A 23 5.21 0.41 3.75
C LEU A 23 6.55 0.02 4.39
N SER A 24 6.81 -1.27 4.48
CA SER A 24 8.11 -1.79 4.96
C SER A 24 9.21 -1.65 3.90
N SER A 25 8.86 -1.71 2.62
CA SER A 25 9.75 -1.50 1.47
C SER A 25 9.00 -0.80 0.32
N ARG A 26 9.75 -0.08 -0.52
CA ARG A 26 9.26 0.44 -1.81
C ARG A 26 9.85 -0.32 -3.01
N ASP A 27 10.84 -1.15 -2.76
CA ASP A 27 11.49 -1.98 -3.75
C ASP A 27 10.88 -3.38 -3.67
N LEU A 28 10.44 -3.90 -4.81
CA LEU A 28 9.99 -5.28 -4.97
C LEU A 28 11.02 -6.00 -5.83
N SER A 29 11.72 -6.97 -5.26
CA SER A 29 12.68 -7.79 -5.99
C SER A 29 12.02 -9.07 -6.49
N ILE A 30 12.56 -9.61 -7.58
CA ILE A 30 12.14 -10.88 -8.16
C ILE A 30 13.35 -11.82 -8.05
N SER A 31 13.17 -12.91 -7.32
CA SER A 31 14.20 -13.94 -7.10
C SER A 31 13.56 -15.31 -7.27
N ASP A 32 14.23 -16.23 -7.98
CA ASP A 32 13.79 -17.63 -8.13
C ASP A 32 12.31 -17.80 -8.51
N ASN A 33 11.84 -16.99 -9.47
CA ASN A 33 10.44 -16.98 -9.94
C ASN A 33 9.41 -16.59 -8.87
N LYS A 34 9.82 -15.94 -7.78
CA LYS A 34 8.97 -15.35 -6.74
C LYS A 34 9.19 -13.85 -6.67
N ILE A 35 8.11 -13.12 -6.38
CA ILE A 35 8.13 -11.67 -6.18
C ILE A 35 8.00 -11.41 -4.68
N ASP A 36 8.75 -10.44 -4.16
CA ASP A 36 8.58 -9.98 -2.79
C ASP A 36 7.13 -9.56 -2.50
N HIS A 37 6.66 -9.88 -1.30
CA HIS A 37 5.34 -9.43 -0.86
C HIS A 37 5.37 -7.93 -0.55
N LEU A 38 4.49 -7.17 -1.19
CA LEU A 38 4.24 -5.78 -0.82
C LEU A 38 3.53 -5.74 0.54
N GLN A 39 4.28 -5.37 1.58
CA GLN A 39 3.77 -5.31 2.94
C GLN A 39 3.55 -3.87 3.39
N GLY A 40 2.37 -3.62 3.98
CA GLY A 40 1.99 -2.30 4.44
C GLY A 40 0.84 -2.29 5.41
N VAL A 41 0.66 -1.14 6.05
CA VAL A 41 -0.44 -0.83 6.97
C VAL A 41 -1.08 0.47 6.52
N VAL A 42 -2.41 0.51 6.49
CA VAL A 42 -3.16 1.76 6.30
C VAL A 42 -3.74 2.17 7.65
N TYR A 43 -3.30 3.32 8.15
CA TYR A 43 -3.91 3.97 9.30
C TYR A 43 -4.98 4.95 8.82
N VAL A 44 -6.17 4.86 9.39
CA VAL A 44 -7.28 5.75 9.05
C VAL A 44 -7.89 6.29 10.33
N ASP A 45 -8.16 7.60 10.32
CA ASP A 45 -8.90 8.27 11.38
C ASP A 45 -10.32 7.67 11.49
N PRO A 46 -10.71 7.11 12.66
CA PRO A 46 -12.03 6.52 12.84
C PRO A 46 -13.19 7.47 12.58
N GLU A 47 -13.06 8.76 12.93
CA GLU A 47 -14.11 9.76 12.66
C GLU A 47 -14.29 10.00 11.16
N TYR A 48 -13.26 9.73 10.37
CA TYR A 48 -13.33 9.84 8.92
C TYR A 48 -13.96 8.61 8.25
N LEU A 49 -14.09 7.47 8.96
CA LEU A 49 -14.58 6.20 8.42
C LEU A 49 -16.10 6.06 8.42
N GLU A 50 -16.84 6.97 9.05
CA GLU A 50 -18.30 6.93 9.08
C GLU A 50 -18.88 6.83 7.66
N ASP A 51 -19.62 5.75 7.40
CA ASP A 51 -20.20 5.37 6.10
C ASP A 51 -19.22 5.29 4.92
N LYS A 52 -17.93 5.10 5.19
CA LYS A 52 -16.89 5.00 4.15
C LYS A 52 -16.25 3.63 4.09
N LYS A 53 -15.74 3.32 2.90
CA LYS A 53 -14.96 2.13 2.61
C LYS A 53 -13.55 2.52 2.21
N VAL A 54 -12.58 1.72 2.62
CA VAL A 54 -11.16 1.90 2.27
C VAL A 54 -10.76 0.80 1.32
N TYR A 55 -10.15 1.19 0.19
CA TYR A 55 -9.65 0.26 -0.82
C TYR A 55 -8.14 0.43 -0.98
N GLY A 56 -7.46 -0.68 -1.20
CA GLY A 56 -6.08 -0.72 -1.67
C GLY A 56 -6.06 -1.17 -3.13
N GLN A 57 -5.26 -0.50 -3.95
CA GLN A 57 -5.09 -0.85 -5.36
C GLN A 57 -3.61 -0.86 -5.72
N VAL A 58 -3.18 -1.88 -6.46
CA VAL A 58 -1.88 -1.93 -7.11
C VAL A 58 -2.10 -1.77 -8.60
N THR A 59 -1.60 -0.67 -9.15
CA THR A 59 -1.67 -0.34 -10.59
C THR A 59 -0.29 -0.40 -11.20
N LEU A 60 -0.17 -1.07 -12.34
CA LEU A 60 1.00 -0.97 -13.20
C LEU A 60 0.72 0.06 -14.29
N THR A 61 1.61 1.05 -14.43
CA THR A 61 1.48 2.11 -15.44
C THR A 61 2.58 1.96 -16.47
N PHE A 62 2.21 1.66 -17.72
CA PHE A 62 3.10 1.60 -18.88
C PHE A 62 3.16 2.98 -19.51
N ARG A 63 4.23 3.74 -19.29
CA ARG A 63 4.43 5.05 -19.93
C ARG A 63 5.15 4.89 -21.27
N TYR A 64 4.67 5.61 -22.28
CA TYR A 64 5.22 5.67 -23.63
C TYR A 64 5.68 7.11 -23.92
N GLY A 65 6.75 7.28 -24.70
CA GLY A 65 7.30 8.62 -24.96
C GLY A 65 8.02 9.21 -23.75
N ARG A 66 8.36 10.51 -23.81
CA ARG A 66 9.04 11.21 -22.70
C ARG A 66 8.04 11.96 -21.81
N GLU A 67 8.38 12.12 -20.53
CA GLU A 67 7.51 12.82 -19.55
C GLU A 67 7.26 14.29 -19.93
N ASP A 68 8.20 14.94 -20.61
CA ASP A 68 8.11 16.33 -21.08
C ASP A 68 7.30 16.50 -22.38
N GLU A 69 6.97 15.39 -23.07
CA GLU A 69 6.12 15.39 -24.27
C GLU A 69 4.62 15.20 -23.93
N GLU A 70 4.27 14.86 -22.67
CA GLU A 70 2.89 14.84 -22.19
C GLU A 70 2.36 16.28 -22.06
N VAL A 71 1.68 16.77 -23.10
CA VAL A 71 1.07 18.11 -23.13
C VAL A 71 -0.45 18.05 -23.27
N MET A 72 -1.14 19.06 -22.73
CA MET A 72 -2.55 19.37 -23.03
C MET A 72 -3.55 18.22 -22.75
N GLY A 73 -3.28 17.37 -21.77
CA GLY A 73 -4.19 16.30 -21.35
C GLY A 73 -4.10 15.00 -22.17
N LEU A 74 -3.11 14.87 -23.07
CA LEU A 74 -2.75 13.60 -23.67
C LEU A 74 -1.88 12.81 -22.69
N LYS A 75 -2.42 11.71 -22.17
CA LYS A 75 -1.68 10.78 -21.31
C LYS A 75 -1.11 9.67 -22.17
N PHE A 76 0.20 9.61 -22.33
CA PHE A 76 0.85 8.54 -23.07
C PHE A 76 1.15 7.37 -22.14
N CYS A 77 0.12 6.83 -21.51
CA CYS A 77 0.28 5.63 -20.72
C CYS A 77 -0.91 4.69 -20.81
N ASN A 78 -0.64 3.41 -20.66
CA ASN A 78 -1.65 2.41 -20.38
C ASN A 78 -1.57 2.01 -18.91
N GLU A 79 -2.71 1.79 -18.26
CA GLU A 79 -2.78 1.36 -16.87
C GLU A 79 -3.40 -0.02 -16.79
N ALA A 80 -2.76 -0.92 -16.05
CA ALA A 80 -3.29 -2.22 -15.71
C ALA A 80 -3.51 -2.29 -14.19
N VAL A 81 -4.75 -2.52 -13.77
CA VAL A 81 -5.05 -2.79 -12.36
C VAL A 81 -4.67 -4.24 -12.07
N MET A 82 -3.59 -4.42 -11.31
CA MET A 82 -3.06 -5.73 -10.96
C MET A 82 -3.85 -6.37 -9.82
N CYS A 83 -4.24 -5.55 -8.84
CA CYS A 83 -5.02 -5.98 -7.68
C CYS A 83 -5.86 -4.81 -7.14
N LEU A 84 -7.07 -5.12 -6.69
CA LEU A 84 -7.97 -4.21 -5.98
C LEU A 84 -8.61 -4.99 -4.83
N ALA A 85 -8.51 -4.44 -3.62
CA ALA A 85 -9.06 -5.07 -2.41
C ALA A 85 -9.73 -4.03 -1.51
N GLN A 86 -10.85 -4.41 -0.88
CA GLN A 86 -11.46 -3.64 0.21
C GLN A 86 -10.72 -3.95 1.51
N LEU A 87 -10.08 -2.94 2.09
CA LEU A 87 -9.35 -3.02 3.35
C LEU A 87 -10.24 -2.74 4.56
N TYR A 88 -11.24 -1.86 4.39
CA TYR A 88 -12.23 -1.54 5.44
C TYR A 88 -13.63 -1.32 4.83
N PRO A 89 -14.71 -1.82 5.48
CA PRO A 89 -14.66 -2.84 6.53
C PRO A 89 -14.04 -4.13 5.99
N ALA A 90 -13.37 -4.91 6.85
CA ALA A 90 -12.73 -6.15 6.44
C ALA A 90 -13.77 -7.10 5.83
N HIS A 91 -13.47 -7.65 4.65
CA HIS A 91 -14.39 -8.56 3.97
C HIS A 91 -14.40 -9.92 4.67
N GLU A 92 -15.57 -10.51 4.93
CA GLU A 92 -15.76 -11.75 5.72
C GLU A 92 -14.92 -12.97 5.26
N LYS A 93 -14.44 -12.95 4.02
CA LYS A 93 -13.63 -14.02 3.41
C LYS A 93 -12.12 -13.78 3.48
N SER A 94 -11.64 -12.73 4.13
CA SER A 94 -10.20 -12.55 4.32
C SER A 94 -9.69 -13.65 5.25
N THR A 95 -8.90 -14.58 4.71
CA THR A 95 -8.18 -15.56 5.51
C THR A 95 -7.33 -14.81 6.55
N PRO A 96 -7.35 -15.20 7.83
CA PRO A 96 -6.47 -14.61 8.82
C PRO A 96 -5.02 -14.89 8.42
N GLU A 97 -4.31 -13.88 7.96
CA GLU A 97 -2.87 -13.97 7.71
C GLU A 97 -2.12 -13.70 9.00
N THR A 98 -0.99 -14.39 9.19
CA THR A 98 -0.09 -14.12 10.31
C THR A 98 0.38 -12.67 10.21
N PRO A 99 0.20 -11.84 11.26
CA PRO A 99 0.55 -10.43 11.19
C PRO A 99 2.05 -10.25 10.96
N THR A 100 2.38 -9.38 10.00
CA THR A 100 3.76 -8.99 9.69
C THR A 100 4.39 -8.21 10.85
N PRO A 101 5.73 -8.15 10.96
CA PRO A 101 6.40 -7.35 11.98
C PRO A 101 5.96 -5.88 11.98
N LEU A 102 5.74 -5.29 10.80
CA LEU A 102 5.22 -3.92 10.66
C LEU A 102 3.80 -3.81 11.24
N GLN A 103 2.91 -4.76 10.93
CA GLN A 103 1.56 -4.76 11.50
C GLN A 103 1.57 -4.86 13.03
N LEU A 104 2.47 -5.67 13.60
CA LEU A 104 2.64 -5.81 15.05
C LEU A 104 3.02 -4.49 15.75
N GLU A 105 3.74 -3.58 15.08
CA GLU A 105 4.04 -2.26 15.65
C GLU A 105 2.80 -1.37 15.81
N PHE A 106 1.77 -1.59 15.01
CA PHE A 106 0.52 -0.84 15.04
C PHE A 106 -0.58 -1.50 15.88
N TYR A 107 -0.39 -2.74 16.36
CA TYR A 107 -1.32 -3.33 17.30
C TYR A 107 -1.28 -2.57 18.63
N PRO A 108 -2.43 -2.22 19.22
CA PRO A 108 -2.47 -1.61 20.54
C PRO A 108 -1.76 -2.55 21.52
N ARG A 109 -0.65 -2.09 22.10
CA ARG A 109 -0.06 -2.75 23.26
C ARG A 109 -1.01 -2.47 24.42
N GLY A 110 -1.65 -3.53 24.92
CA GLY A 110 -2.50 -3.44 26.10
C GLY A 110 -1.79 -2.87 27.31
#